data_AF-A0A7K7B5Q0-F1
#
_entry.id   AF-A0A7K7B5Q0-F1
#
_cell.length_a   1.000
_cell.length_b   1.000
_cell.length_c   1.000
_cell.angle_alpha   90.00
_cell.angle_beta   90.00
_cell.angle_gamma   90.00
#
_symmetry.space_group_name_H-M   'P 1'
#
loop_
_entity.id
_entity.type
_entity.pdbx_description
1 polymer ?
#
loop_
_entity_poly.entity_id
_entity_poly.type
_entity_poly.pdbx_seq_one_letter_code
_entity_poly.pdbx_strand_id
1 'polypeptide(L)'
;MAAPRGWRLARQGRCWLSQAEFSAASTPPDSLYPPIVASATAKSKAAKRRRLEHFYQRVHEAASIEEKLRLYGLLQRPKYMVYPQTFAINADRWYQSFTKTVFVPGLPPRAAPEPAGAAEPGGAVTGPGPAVPEPAGAAEPAGAVTGPAVPGPAGAAEPAGAAVAPQPAAEAAPDVDLDELRSLACDALLQESFYQNKKRPFLYRDQDHTPGPFLTQLVSLLAASLCRRNPLLAASSLDLNPEVNYYWHHGEEVIAHGHRKGRVDPVRFQIDDHPRLQIRVPKQLPEIVPLEADLGNVPVIDHKPSKLPLFKKQYENKVFIGSKVADPCCYGHTQFHLFPDKLKRQRFLNVNLEDQIEVTYRANGIASLFAWTAAQAMYQGFWSEADVTRPFVSQAVVTDGKYFAFFCYQLNTLALTVETIRNNPRKNICWGTESKPLYDVVEDGDVKGFNDEILLQLVQFLLNRPKEL
;
A
#
# COMPACT_ATOMS: atom_id res chain seq x y z
N MET A 1 -21.87 -77.89 13.55
CA MET A 1 -22.82 -76.77 13.38
C MET A 1 -22.02 -75.56 12.87
N ALA A 2 -21.50 -75.51 11.64
CA ALA A 2 -22.14 -75.45 10.32
C ALA A 2 -22.94 -74.15 10.04
N ALA A 3 -22.21 -73.08 9.63
CA ALA A 3 -22.50 -72.04 8.61
C ALA A 3 -23.81 -71.18 8.72
N PRO A 4 -24.00 -70.05 7.97
CA PRO A 4 -23.23 -69.56 6.81
C PRO A 4 -23.01 -68.03 6.63
N ARG A 5 -22.22 -67.78 5.58
CA ARG A 5 -21.99 -66.61 4.72
C ARG A 5 -23.18 -65.65 4.46
N GLY A 6 -22.86 -64.37 4.23
CA GLY A 6 -23.68 -63.41 3.46
C GLY A 6 -22.95 -62.07 3.25
N TRP A 7 -22.26 -61.90 2.12
CA TRP A 7 -22.65 -61.05 0.97
C TRP A 7 -22.07 -59.63 0.98
N ARG A 8 -20.95 -59.47 0.26
CA ARG A 8 -20.52 -58.17 -0.29
C ARG A 8 -21.39 -57.87 -1.50
N LEU A 9 -22.25 -56.87 -1.38
CA LEU A 9 -22.94 -56.26 -2.50
C LEU A 9 -21.95 -55.38 -3.29
N ALA A 10 -21.55 -55.88 -4.46
CA ALA A 10 -21.09 -55.03 -5.54
C ALA A 10 -22.29 -54.23 -6.07
N ARG A 11 -22.18 -52.89 -6.11
CA ARG A 11 -23.08 -52.06 -6.92
C ARG A 11 -22.29 -51.02 -7.70
N GLN A 12 -22.20 -51.32 -9.00
CA GLN A 12 -22.42 -50.45 -10.15
C GLN A 12 -21.61 -49.15 -10.21
N GLY A 13 -20.64 -49.18 -11.13
CA GLY A 13 -20.07 -47.99 -11.72
C GLY A 13 -21.16 -47.07 -12.24
N ARG A 14 -21.10 -45.82 -11.79
CA ARG A 14 -21.72 -44.70 -12.47
C ARG A 14 -20.61 -43.95 -13.20
N CYS A 15 -20.60 -44.17 -14.50
CA CYS A 15 -19.96 -43.32 -15.49
C CYS A 15 -20.44 -41.88 -15.24
N TRP A 16 -19.56 -41.00 -14.78
CA TRP A 16 -19.84 -39.58 -14.77
C TRP A 16 -19.54 -39.05 -16.17
N LEU A 17 -20.60 -38.54 -16.79
CA LEU A 17 -20.58 -37.80 -18.04
C LEU A 17 -19.44 -36.77 -18.02
N SER A 18 -18.45 -36.99 -18.88
CA SER A 18 -17.63 -35.90 -19.40
C SER A 18 -18.58 -34.97 -20.14
N GLN A 19 -18.83 -33.78 -19.60
CA GLN A 19 -19.21 -32.66 -20.45
C GLN A 19 -17.99 -32.35 -21.31
N ALA A 20 -18.01 -32.91 -22.52
CA ALA A 20 -17.19 -32.41 -23.61
C ALA A 20 -17.79 -31.06 -23.98
N GLU A 21 -17.16 -29.98 -23.52
CA GLU A 21 -17.35 -28.68 -24.13
C GLU A 21 -16.89 -28.80 -25.58
N PHE A 22 -17.81 -28.55 -26.52
CA PHE A 22 -17.49 -28.41 -27.93
C PHE A 22 -16.57 -27.19 -28.08
N SER A 23 -15.27 -27.44 -28.25
CA SER A 23 -14.33 -26.42 -28.71
C SER A 23 -14.68 -26.05 -30.15
N ALA A 24 -14.82 -24.75 -30.40
CA ALA A 24 -14.86 -24.18 -31.74
C ALA A 24 -13.66 -24.66 -32.57
N ALA A 25 -13.87 -24.76 -33.89
CA ALA A 25 -12.90 -25.26 -34.85
C ALA A 25 -11.56 -24.49 -34.76
N SER A 26 -10.49 -25.22 -34.48
CA SER A 26 -9.13 -24.69 -34.46
C SER A 26 -8.68 -24.35 -35.89
N THR A 27 -8.26 -23.11 -36.10
CA THR A 27 -7.44 -22.69 -37.24
C THR A 27 -6.27 -23.66 -37.40
N PRO A 28 -5.94 -24.14 -38.61
CA PRO A 28 -4.82 -25.08 -38.78
C PRO A 28 -3.53 -24.44 -38.28
N PRO A 29 -2.69 -25.17 -37.53
CA PRO A 29 -1.45 -24.61 -37.00
C PRO A 29 -0.46 -24.34 -38.14
N ASP A 30 0.17 -23.17 -38.14
CA ASP A 30 1.20 -22.75 -39.11
C ASP A 30 2.47 -23.62 -39.07
N SER A 31 2.63 -24.49 -38.06
CA SER A 31 3.77 -25.38 -37.88
C SER A 31 3.35 -26.86 -37.77
N LEU A 32 4.04 -27.74 -38.50
CA LEU A 32 3.79 -29.20 -38.55
C LEU A 32 4.14 -29.97 -37.26
N TYR A 33 4.92 -29.37 -36.35
CA TYR A 33 5.32 -30.01 -35.09
C TYR A 33 4.42 -29.60 -33.93
N PRO A 34 4.10 -30.54 -33.01
CA PRO A 34 3.40 -30.19 -31.79
C PRO A 34 4.28 -29.27 -30.92
N PRO A 35 3.68 -28.38 -30.11
CA PRO A 35 4.44 -27.51 -29.21
C PRO A 35 5.21 -28.34 -28.18
N ILE A 36 6.45 -27.91 -27.88
CA ILE A 36 7.31 -28.56 -26.88
C ILE A 36 6.83 -28.17 -25.48
N VAL A 37 5.86 -28.91 -24.95
CA VAL A 37 5.22 -28.64 -23.65
C VAL A 37 5.06 -29.91 -22.82
N ALA A 38 5.26 -29.82 -21.51
CA ALA A 38 5.16 -30.97 -20.59
C ALA A 38 3.73 -31.52 -20.50
N SER A 39 3.51 -32.81 -20.28
CA SER A 39 2.13 -33.36 -20.13
C SER A 39 1.34 -32.73 -18.96
N ALA A 40 0.03 -32.53 -19.11
CA ALA A 40 -0.82 -31.92 -18.06
C ALA A 40 -1.26 -32.88 -16.93
N THR A 41 -1.45 -34.17 -17.25
CA THR A 41 -2.05 -35.16 -16.33
C THR A 41 -1.03 -35.96 -15.51
N ALA A 42 0.25 -35.91 -15.88
CA ALA A 42 1.28 -36.68 -15.19
C ALA A 42 1.51 -36.21 -13.74
N LYS A 43 2.05 -37.12 -12.92
CA LYS A 43 2.46 -36.87 -11.52
C LYS A 43 3.91 -36.35 -11.46
N SER A 44 4.20 -35.24 -12.14
CA SER A 44 5.53 -34.62 -12.17
C SER A 44 5.50 -33.14 -11.77
N LYS A 45 6.66 -32.54 -11.46
CA LYS A 45 6.80 -31.10 -11.17
C LYS A 45 6.43 -30.26 -12.40
N ALA A 46 6.87 -30.67 -13.59
CA ALA A 46 6.55 -29.99 -14.85
C ALA A 46 5.04 -30.02 -15.15
N ALA A 47 4.36 -31.15 -14.90
CA ALA A 47 2.91 -31.25 -15.04
C ALA A 47 2.16 -30.35 -14.03
N LYS A 48 2.69 -30.18 -12.81
CA LYS A 48 2.13 -29.24 -11.82
C LYS A 48 2.22 -27.79 -12.31
N ARG A 49 3.36 -27.38 -12.89
CA ARG A 49 3.55 -26.04 -13.47
C ARG A 49 2.58 -25.80 -14.62
N ARG A 50 2.48 -26.74 -15.57
CA ARG A 50 1.52 -26.61 -16.68
C ARG A 50 0.06 -26.48 -16.22
N ARG A 51 -0.35 -27.20 -15.16
CA ARG A 51 -1.70 -27.04 -14.59
C ARG A 51 -1.90 -25.65 -13.95
N LEU A 52 -0.84 -25.08 -13.38
CA LEU A 52 -0.86 -23.74 -12.83
C LEU A 52 -0.96 -22.69 -13.94
N GLU A 53 -0.18 -22.84 -15.03
CA GLU A 53 -0.26 -22.00 -16.23
C GLU A 53 -1.67 -22.00 -16.84
N HIS A 54 -2.29 -23.18 -16.99
CA HIS A 54 -3.68 -23.26 -17.45
C HIS A 54 -4.67 -22.58 -16.50
N PHE A 55 -4.44 -22.63 -15.18
CA PHE A 55 -5.26 -21.89 -14.22
C PHE A 55 -5.06 -20.38 -14.38
N TYR A 56 -3.83 -19.91 -14.57
CA TYR A 56 -3.52 -18.50 -14.82
C TYR A 56 -4.13 -18.00 -16.12
N GLN A 57 -4.08 -18.79 -17.21
CA GLN A 57 -4.77 -18.49 -18.46
C GLN A 57 -6.27 -18.29 -18.24
N ARG A 58 -6.93 -19.20 -17.52
CA ARG A 58 -8.35 -19.07 -17.16
C ARG A 58 -8.66 -17.81 -16.35
N VAL A 59 -7.74 -17.39 -15.47
CA VAL A 59 -7.89 -16.13 -14.71
C VAL A 59 -7.70 -14.92 -15.62
N HIS A 60 -6.76 -14.96 -16.57
CA HIS A 60 -6.57 -13.89 -17.55
C HIS A 60 -7.78 -13.72 -18.48
N GLU A 61 -8.33 -14.83 -18.96
CA GLU A 61 -9.46 -14.90 -19.90
C GLU A 61 -10.82 -14.59 -19.27
N ALA A 62 -10.92 -14.55 -17.94
CA ALA A 62 -12.17 -14.26 -17.24
C ALA A 62 -12.74 -12.89 -17.66
N ALA A 63 -14.03 -12.86 -17.98
CA ALA A 63 -14.68 -11.71 -18.63
C ALA A 63 -14.95 -10.56 -17.66
N SER A 64 -15.13 -10.85 -16.37
CA SER A 64 -15.43 -9.85 -15.34
C SER A 64 -14.43 -9.90 -14.18
N ILE A 65 -14.28 -8.77 -13.49
CA ILE A 65 -13.45 -8.66 -12.28
C ILE A 65 -14.00 -9.56 -11.17
N GLU A 66 -15.31 -9.65 -11.02
CA GLU A 66 -15.95 -10.51 -10.02
C GLU A 66 -15.61 -11.99 -10.25
N GLU A 67 -15.59 -12.43 -11.50
CA GLU A 67 -15.16 -13.78 -11.87
C GLU A 67 -13.68 -14.00 -11.57
N LYS A 68 -12.81 -13.03 -11.88
CA LYS A 68 -11.37 -13.08 -11.52
C LYS A 68 -11.17 -13.23 -10.01
N LEU A 69 -11.86 -12.42 -9.21
CA LEU A 69 -11.80 -12.49 -7.74
C LEU A 69 -12.31 -13.83 -7.22
N ARG A 70 -13.40 -14.36 -7.81
CA ARG A 70 -13.94 -15.69 -7.46
C ARG A 70 -12.94 -16.81 -7.76
N LEU A 71 -12.29 -16.79 -8.93
CA LEU A 71 -11.28 -17.77 -9.31
C LEU A 71 -10.06 -17.70 -8.38
N TYR A 72 -9.61 -16.48 -8.08
CA TYR A 72 -8.48 -16.24 -7.18
C TYR A 72 -8.78 -16.70 -5.74
N GLY A 73 -10.02 -16.53 -5.28
CA GLY A 73 -10.48 -16.96 -3.95
C GLY A 73 -10.85 -18.44 -3.82
N LEU A 74 -10.95 -19.18 -4.93
CA LEU A 74 -11.52 -20.53 -4.97
C LEU A 74 -10.79 -21.55 -4.08
N LEU A 75 -9.45 -21.49 -4.08
CA LEU A 75 -8.62 -22.48 -3.38
C LEU A 75 -8.29 -22.01 -1.95
N GLN A 76 -9.04 -22.54 -0.98
CA GLN A 76 -8.78 -22.31 0.43
C GLN A 76 -7.70 -23.26 0.96
N ARG A 77 -6.63 -22.69 1.50
CA ARG A 77 -5.48 -23.40 2.11
C ARG A 77 -5.05 -22.65 3.36
N PRO A 78 -4.26 -23.28 4.26
CA PRO A 78 -3.69 -22.60 5.39
C PRO A 78 -2.88 -21.37 4.94
N LYS A 79 -3.21 -20.20 5.50
CA LYS A 79 -2.60 -18.90 5.21
C LYS A 79 -2.28 -18.19 6.52
N TYR A 80 -1.19 -17.42 6.54
CA TYR A 80 -0.81 -16.61 7.68
C TYR A 80 -1.76 -15.42 7.81
N MET A 81 -2.29 -15.21 9.01
CA MET A 81 -3.05 -14.00 9.32
C MET A 81 -2.10 -12.90 9.76
N VAL A 82 -1.99 -11.85 8.95
CA VAL A 82 -1.20 -10.65 9.22
C VAL A 82 -2.13 -9.63 9.86
N TYR A 83 -1.83 -9.24 11.10
CA TYR A 83 -2.62 -8.27 11.84
C TYR A 83 -1.92 -6.90 11.76
N PRO A 84 -2.52 -5.86 11.16
CA PRO A 84 -1.92 -4.53 11.11
C PRO A 84 -1.63 -3.98 12.52
N GLN A 85 -2.60 -4.09 13.41
CA GLN A 85 -2.49 -3.73 14.83
C GLN A 85 -1.91 -4.89 15.64
N THR A 86 -0.60 -5.10 15.56
CA THR A 86 0.12 -6.20 16.23
C THR A 86 0.92 -5.73 17.46
N PHE A 87 1.13 -6.63 18.42
CA PHE A 87 2.03 -6.43 19.57
C PHE A 87 3.43 -7.04 19.34
N ALA A 88 3.69 -7.54 18.14
CA ALA A 88 4.93 -8.23 17.84
C ALA A 88 6.12 -7.25 17.73
N ILE A 89 7.25 -7.65 18.32
CA ILE A 89 8.48 -6.85 18.35
C ILE A 89 9.08 -6.79 16.94
N ASN A 90 9.48 -5.58 16.50
CA ASN A 90 10.10 -5.31 15.20
C ASN A 90 9.27 -5.80 14.00
N ALA A 91 7.94 -5.77 14.13
CA ALA A 91 7.02 -6.25 13.09
C ALA A 91 7.12 -5.47 11.78
N ASP A 92 7.52 -4.19 11.83
CA ASP A 92 7.71 -3.32 10.68
C ASP A 92 8.63 -3.95 9.61
N ARG A 93 9.78 -4.51 10.02
CA ARG A 93 10.74 -5.17 9.12
C ARG A 93 10.18 -6.43 8.49
N TRP A 94 9.40 -7.21 9.25
CA TRP A 94 8.73 -8.39 8.73
C TRP A 94 7.67 -8.02 7.70
N TYR A 95 6.90 -6.97 7.95
CA TYR A 95 5.83 -6.53 7.04
C TYR A 95 6.39 -5.90 5.77
N GLN A 96 7.50 -5.16 5.86
CA GLN A 96 8.28 -4.72 4.70
C GLN A 96 8.71 -5.90 3.83
N SER A 97 9.22 -6.97 4.45
CA SER A 97 9.60 -8.19 3.73
C SER A 97 8.40 -8.87 3.05
N PHE A 98 7.31 -9.10 3.79
CA PHE A 98 6.11 -9.78 3.25
C PHE A 98 5.42 -9.07 2.10
N THR A 99 5.56 -7.74 2.04
CA THR A 99 4.91 -6.86 1.05
C THR A 99 5.87 -6.31 0.00
N LYS A 100 7.16 -6.66 0.09
CA LYS A 100 8.26 -6.11 -0.75
C LYS A 100 8.24 -4.57 -0.75
N THR A 101 8.21 -3.99 0.44
CA THR A 101 8.06 -2.54 0.66
C THR A 101 9.31 -1.94 1.26
N VAL A 102 9.70 -0.78 0.77
CA VAL A 102 10.76 0.07 1.34
C VAL A 102 10.10 1.16 2.18
N PHE A 103 10.53 1.28 3.44
CA PHE A 103 10.10 2.38 4.31
C PHE A 103 11.06 3.58 4.19
N VAL A 104 10.51 4.77 3.95
CA VAL A 104 11.24 6.03 3.86
C VAL A 104 10.76 6.95 4.99
N PRO A 105 11.65 7.41 5.89
CA PRO A 105 11.25 8.33 6.94
C PRO A 105 10.90 9.72 6.38
N GLY A 106 9.87 10.34 6.92
CA GLY A 106 9.35 11.64 6.50
C GLY A 106 8.19 11.53 5.52
N LEU A 107 7.64 12.69 5.13
CA LEU A 107 6.60 12.79 4.10
C LEU A 107 7.25 12.86 2.71
N PRO A 108 6.52 12.45 1.65
CA PRO A 108 7.05 12.55 0.30
C PRO A 108 7.32 14.01 -0.10
N PRO A 109 8.29 14.25 -1.00
CA PRO A 109 8.52 15.58 -1.55
C PRO A 109 7.24 16.06 -2.24
N ARG A 110 6.83 17.30 -1.96
CA ARG A 110 5.69 17.91 -2.63
C ARG A 110 5.98 17.93 -4.12
N ALA A 111 5.06 17.40 -4.94
CA ALA A 111 5.19 17.47 -6.39
C ALA A 111 5.41 18.94 -6.78
N ALA A 112 6.58 19.25 -7.34
CA ALA A 112 6.84 20.57 -7.87
C ALA A 112 5.78 20.85 -8.96
N PRO A 113 5.20 22.06 -9.03
CA PRO A 113 4.46 22.44 -10.22
C PRO A 113 5.42 22.33 -11.40
N GLU A 114 5.10 21.47 -12.37
CA GLU A 114 5.84 21.44 -13.63
C GLU A 114 5.78 22.84 -14.25
N PRO A 115 6.89 23.37 -14.78
CA PRO A 115 6.87 24.70 -15.38
C PRO A 115 5.85 24.72 -16.52
N ALA A 116 4.84 25.56 -16.36
CA ALA A 116 3.86 25.84 -17.40
C ALA A 116 4.58 26.37 -18.64
N GLY A 117 4.42 25.65 -19.76
CA GLY A 117 4.74 26.16 -21.10
C GLY A 117 6.16 25.91 -21.59
N ALA A 118 6.40 24.72 -22.14
CA ALA A 118 7.22 24.61 -23.33
C ALA A 118 6.26 24.49 -24.53
N ALA A 119 5.98 25.62 -25.17
CA ALA A 119 5.30 25.66 -26.45
C ALA A 119 6.04 24.76 -27.44
N GLU A 120 5.30 23.91 -28.15
CA GLU A 120 5.79 23.24 -29.35
C GLU A 120 6.24 24.30 -30.37
N PRO A 121 7.45 24.22 -30.94
CA PRO A 121 7.68 24.79 -32.24
C PRO A 121 7.27 23.76 -33.29
N GLY A 122 6.15 24.07 -33.96
CA GLY A 122 5.71 23.42 -35.18
C GLY A 122 6.80 23.36 -36.25
N GLY A 123 6.72 22.32 -37.09
CA GLY A 123 7.77 21.94 -38.03
C GLY A 123 7.96 22.85 -39.25
N ALA A 124 9.12 22.69 -39.88
CA ALA A 124 9.33 22.90 -41.31
C ALA A 124 10.57 22.14 -41.84
N VAL A 125 10.31 21.12 -42.68
CA VAL A 125 10.88 20.88 -44.02
C VAL A 125 12.41 20.61 -44.23
N THR A 126 12.69 19.32 -44.49
CA THR A 126 13.60 18.65 -45.47
C THR A 126 15.03 19.15 -45.82
N GLY A 127 16.03 18.36 -45.40
CA GLY A 127 17.11 17.70 -46.21
C GLY A 127 18.34 18.52 -46.67
N PRO A 128 19.43 17.87 -47.17
CA PRO A 128 20.07 16.60 -46.82
C PRO A 128 21.55 16.79 -46.33
N GLY A 129 22.18 15.72 -45.80
CA GLY A 129 23.61 15.70 -45.39
C GLY A 129 24.60 15.91 -46.55
N PRO A 130 25.94 15.91 -46.34
CA PRO A 130 26.65 14.88 -45.55
C PRO A 130 27.94 15.34 -44.82
N ALA A 131 28.64 14.35 -44.23
CA ALA A 131 30.10 14.19 -44.12
C ALA A 131 30.74 14.26 -42.71
N VAL A 132 31.21 13.08 -42.30
CA VAL A 132 32.17 12.77 -41.24
C VAL A 132 33.59 13.14 -41.73
N PRO A 133 34.53 13.51 -40.83
CA PRO A 133 35.62 12.58 -40.56
C PRO A 133 35.99 12.44 -39.06
N GLU A 134 36.39 11.22 -38.69
CA GLU A 134 37.06 10.87 -37.44
C GLU A 134 38.42 11.59 -37.27
N PRO A 135 38.93 11.76 -36.04
CA PRO A 135 40.31 12.16 -35.78
C PRO A 135 41.22 10.94 -35.56
N ALA A 136 42.42 10.96 -36.12
CA ALA A 136 43.48 10.00 -35.80
C ALA A 136 44.76 10.75 -35.44
N GLY A 137 45.40 10.31 -34.35
CA GLY A 137 46.87 10.36 -34.24
C GLY A 137 47.46 11.22 -33.12
N ALA A 138 47.54 10.62 -31.92
CA ALA A 138 48.74 10.46 -31.09
C ALA A 138 49.72 11.64 -30.91
N ALA A 139 49.98 12.01 -29.64
CA ALA A 139 51.28 11.81 -29.00
C ALA A 139 51.29 12.41 -27.57
N GLU A 140 51.39 11.53 -26.58
CA GLU A 140 52.12 11.77 -25.31
C GLU A 140 53.64 11.88 -25.62
N PRO A 141 54.53 12.44 -24.75
CA PRO A 141 54.57 12.10 -23.33
C PRO A 141 55.12 13.13 -22.31
N ALA A 142 54.84 12.78 -21.03
CA ALA A 142 55.72 12.83 -19.86
C ALA A 142 56.25 14.16 -19.27
N GLY A 143 56.17 14.25 -17.94
CA GLY A 143 56.97 15.14 -17.08
C GLY A 143 56.13 15.88 -16.04
N ALA A 144 55.68 15.25 -14.95
CA ALA A 144 56.41 15.12 -13.69
C ALA A 144 56.46 16.43 -12.83
N VAL A 145 55.81 16.34 -11.65
CA VAL A 145 56.30 16.77 -10.32
C VAL A 145 55.75 18.08 -9.69
N THR A 146 55.40 17.90 -8.41
CA THR A 146 55.28 18.84 -7.26
C THR A 146 54.04 19.71 -7.05
N GLY A 147 53.40 19.49 -5.89
CA GLY A 147 52.39 20.36 -5.27
C GLY A 147 53.00 21.51 -4.46
N PRO A 148 52.44 21.81 -3.27
CA PRO A 148 51.34 22.74 -3.09
C PRO A 148 51.77 24.01 -2.34
N ALA A 149 51.07 25.13 -2.50
CA ALA A 149 51.22 26.27 -1.60
C ALA A 149 49.96 27.16 -1.57
N VAL A 150 49.32 27.20 -0.40
CA VAL A 150 48.42 28.25 0.08
C VAL A 150 49.30 29.31 0.76
N PRO A 151 49.03 30.62 0.58
CA PRO A 151 48.48 31.40 1.70
C PRO A 151 47.43 32.44 1.26
N GLY A 152 46.41 32.68 2.10
CA GLY A 152 45.52 33.86 2.03
C GLY A 152 46.18 35.10 2.66
N PRO A 153 45.43 36.00 3.33
CA PRO A 153 44.15 36.62 3.01
C PRO A 153 44.23 38.18 3.10
N ALA A 154 43.28 38.90 2.50
CA ALA A 154 42.87 40.30 2.80
C ALA A 154 42.11 40.82 1.56
N GLY A 155 41.05 41.60 1.60
CA GLY A 155 40.34 42.32 2.65
C GLY A 155 39.15 43.03 1.97
N ALA A 156 38.22 43.49 2.78
CA ALA A 156 36.89 43.99 2.43
C ALA A 156 36.83 45.12 1.37
N ALA A 157 35.72 45.14 0.60
CA ALA A 157 34.97 46.35 0.26
C ALA A 157 33.59 46.00 -0.33
N GLU A 158 32.52 46.31 0.40
CA GLU A 158 31.21 46.64 -0.20
C GLU A 158 31.26 48.05 -0.81
N PRO A 159 30.36 48.38 -1.75
CA PRO A 159 29.20 49.16 -1.32
C PRO A 159 27.87 48.73 -1.95
N ALA A 160 26.81 49.10 -1.21
CA ALA A 160 25.39 48.95 -1.47
C ALA A 160 24.88 49.62 -2.77
N GLY A 161 23.73 49.12 -3.27
CA GLY A 161 22.98 49.80 -4.32
C GLY A 161 21.84 48.98 -4.93
N ALA A 162 20.67 49.05 -4.30
CA ALA A 162 19.42 48.36 -4.64
C ALA A 162 18.93 48.51 -6.10
N ALA A 163 18.42 47.41 -6.66
CA ALA A 163 17.33 47.42 -7.65
C ALA A 163 16.47 46.17 -7.46
N VAL A 164 15.33 46.35 -6.81
CA VAL A 164 14.28 45.33 -6.62
C VAL A 164 13.58 45.12 -7.96
N ALA A 165 13.75 43.96 -8.56
CA ALA A 165 12.94 43.50 -9.70
C ALA A 165 11.77 42.64 -9.16
N PRO A 166 10.56 42.80 -9.72
CA PRO A 166 9.35 42.25 -9.13
C PRO A 166 9.27 40.74 -9.30
N GLN A 167 9.07 40.03 -8.19
CA GLN A 167 8.71 38.61 -8.19
C GLN A 167 7.39 38.45 -8.97
N PRO A 168 7.30 37.53 -9.94
CA PRO A 168 6.04 37.24 -10.59
C PRO A 168 5.09 36.60 -9.57
N ALA A 169 3.85 37.10 -9.58
CA ALA A 169 2.80 36.80 -8.62
C ALA A 169 2.62 35.30 -8.39
N ALA A 170 2.75 34.89 -7.14
CA ALA A 170 2.26 33.62 -6.66
C ALA A 170 0.76 33.53 -6.95
N GLU A 171 0.35 32.55 -7.76
CA GLU A 171 -1.06 32.20 -7.91
C GLU A 171 -1.65 31.93 -6.53
N ALA A 172 -2.65 32.73 -6.17
CA ALA A 172 -3.32 32.69 -4.88
C ALA A 172 -3.96 31.33 -4.63
N ALA A 173 -3.31 30.51 -3.80
CA ALA A 173 -4.03 29.46 -3.08
C ALA A 173 -5.10 30.16 -2.22
N PRO A 174 -6.37 29.73 -2.24
CA PRO A 174 -7.35 30.28 -1.31
C PRO A 174 -6.84 29.98 0.10
N ASP A 175 -6.61 31.03 0.88
CA ASP A 175 -6.01 30.94 2.22
C ASP A 175 -6.89 30.04 3.08
N VAL A 176 -6.35 28.95 3.62
CA VAL A 176 -7.11 28.06 4.52
C VAL A 176 -7.22 28.78 5.85
N ASP A 177 -8.44 29.04 6.29
CA ASP A 177 -8.68 29.59 7.63
C ASP A 177 -8.36 28.50 8.66
N LEU A 178 -7.08 28.42 9.03
CA LEU A 178 -6.57 27.44 9.98
C LEU A 178 -7.12 27.70 11.38
N ASP A 179 -7.47 28.94 11.71
CA ASP A 179 -8.02 29.31 13.01
C ASP A 179 -9.44 28.79 13.17
N GLU A 180 -10.27 28.86 12.11
CA GLU A 180 -11.59 28.24 12.09
C GLU A 180 -11.49 26.70 12.18
N LEU A 181 -10.56 26.08 11.45
CA LEU A 181 -10.37 24.63 11.53
C LEU A 181 -9.86 24.19 12.92
N ARG A 182 -9.02 25.02 13.55
CA ARG A 182 -8.51 24.80 14.90
C ARG A 182 -9.64 24.88 15.92
N SER A 183 -10.51 25.90 15.85
CA SER A 183 -11.64 26.02 16.77
C SER A 183 -12.57 24.82 16.64
N LEU A 184 -12.88 24.38 15.42
CA LEU A 184 -13.69 23.17 15.17
C LEU A 184 -13.03 21.89 15.73
N ALA A 185 -11.71 21.75 15.59
CA ALA A 185 -10.98 20.60 16.13
C ALA A 185 -10.96 20.60 17.66
N CYS A 186 -10.75 21.76 18.29
CA CYS A 186 -10.82 21.94 19.74
C CYS A 186 -12.24 21.67 20.27
N ASP A 187 -13.27 22.19 19.60
CA ASP A 187 -14.67 21.99 19.99
C ASP A 187 -15.06 20.51 19.93
N ALA A 188 -14.67 19.79 18.86
CA ALA A 188 -14.89 18.35 18.75
C ALA A 188 -14.15 17.57 19.85
N LEU A 189 -12.93 17.99 20.22
CA LEU A 189 -12.18 17.39 21.31
C LEU A 189 -12.89 17.60 22.65
N LEU A 190 -13.23 18.86 22.98
CA LEU A 190 -13.92 19.25 24.21
C LEU A 190 -15.30 18.61 24.32
N GLN A 191 -16.02 18.48 23.21
CA GLN A 191 -17.30 17.78 23.16
C GLN A 191 -17.19 16.37 23.73
N GLU A 192 -16.22 15.60 23.25
CA GLU A 192 -16.10 14.18 23.59
C GLU A 192 -15.33 13.92 24.90
N SER A 193 -14.44 14.83 25.30
CA SER A 193 -13.63 14.70 26.52
C SER A 193 -14.24 15.37 27.75
N PHE A 194 -14.99 16.46 27.58
CA PHE A 194 -15.45 17.30 28.69
C PHE A 194 -16.97 17.52 28.70
N TYR A 195 -17.58 17.99 27.60
CA TYR A 195 -19.00 18.36 27.61
C TYR A 195 -19.95 17.16 27.63
N GLN A 196 -19.61 16.07 26.95
CA GLN A 196 -20.47 14.91 26.90
C GLN A 196 -20.39 14.09 28.19
N ASN A 197 -21.51 14.00 28.90
CA ASN A 197 -21.65 13.17 30.09
C ASN A 197 -21.63 11.68 29.73
N LYS A 198 -20.44 11.09 29.73
CA LYS A 198 -20.24 9.65 29.48
C LYS A 198 -20.16 8.87 30.79
N LYS A 199 -20.75 7.69 30.81
CA LYS A 199 -20.49 6.70 31.87
C LYS A 199 -19.02 6.26 31.76
N ARG A 200 -18.45 5.86 32.91
CA ARG A 200 -17.10 5.29 32.93
C ARG A 200 -17.01 4.12 31.94
N PRO A 201 -16.00 4.11 31.05
CA PRO A 201 -15.81 3.02 30.10
C PRO A 201 -15.56 1.70 30.83
N PHE A 202 -15.93 0.61 30.16
CA PHE A 202 -15.52 -0.72 30.60
C PHE A 202 -14.02 -0.91 30.36
N LEU A 203 -13.37 -1.78 31.14
CA LEU A 203 -11.94 -2.07 31.01
C LEU A 203 -11.56 -2.43 29.57
N TYR A 204 -10.50 -1.80 29.05
CA TYR A 204 -10.01 -1.93 27.67
C TYR A 204 -10.92 -1.35 26.57
N ARG A 205 -11.87 -0.47 26.90
CA ARG A 205 -12.74 0.21 25.94
C ARG A 205 -12.65 1.74 25.99
N ASP A 206 -11.62 2.29 26.62
CA ASP A 206 -11.53 3.75 26.74
C ASP A 206 -11.35 4.40 25.36
N GLN A 207 -10.55 3.78 24.47
CA GLN A 207 -10.34 4.25 23.10
C GLN A 207 -11.65 4.30 22.31
N ASP A 208 -12.55 3.33 22.51
CA ASP A 208 -13.85 3.30 21.82
C ASP A 208 -14.82 4.36 22.35
N HIS A 209 -14.63 4.81 23.60
CA HIS A 209 -15.54 5.74 24.27
C HIS A 209 -15.23 7.21 23.98
N THR A 210 -13.95 7.63 23.99
CA THR A 210 -13.59 9.05 23.82
C THR A 210 -12.82 9.30 22.52
N PRO A 211 -11.64 8.69 22.28
CA PRO A 211 -10.89 8.87 21.03
C PRO A 211 -11.63 8.45 19.75
N GLY A 212 -12.38 7.35 19.79
CA GLY A 212 -13.10 6.81 18.63
C GLY A 212 -14.15 7.77 18.06
N PRO A 213 -15.11 8.25 18.88
CA PRO A 213 -16.08 9.26 18.47
C PRO A 213 -15.42 10.59 18.10
N PHE A 214 -14.41 11.03 18.86
CA PHE A 214 -13.64 12.24 18.56
C PHE A 214 -13.04 12.18 17.16
N LEU A 215 -12.36 11.09 16.80
CA LEU A 215 -11.75 10.91 15.48
C LEU A 215 -12.81 10.94 14.37
N THR A 216 -13.97 10.30 14.60
CA THR A 216 -15.10 10.33 13.67
C THR A 216 -15.65 11.75 13.46
N GLN A 217 -15.82 12.52 14.53
CA GLN A 217 -16.28 13.91 14.44
C GLN A 217 -15.25 14.81 13.77
N LEU A 218 -13.98 14.74 14.20
CA LEU A 218 -12.89 15.52 13.64
C LEU A 218 -12.81 15.35 12.13
N VAL A 219 -12.73 14.11 11.64
CA VAL A 219 -12.61 13.84 10.20
C VAL A 219 -13.87 14.26 9.44
N SER A 220 -15.06 14.07 10.03
CA SER A 220 -16.32 14.48 9.38
C SER A 220 -16.39 16.01 9.23
N LEU A 221 -16.01 16.76 10.27
CA LEU A 221 -15.97 18.23 10.24
C LEU A 221 -14.91 18.76 9.29
N LEU A 222 -13.71 18.18 9.30
CA LEU A 222 -12.63 18.55 8.37
C LEU A 222 -13.02 18.23 6.92
N ALA A 223 -13.59 17.05 6.65
CA ALA A 223 -14.04 16.70 5.30
C ALA A 223 -15.16 17.63 4.81
N ALA A 224 -16.12 17.97 5.68
CA ALA A 224 -17.23 18.87 5.36
C ALA A 224 -16.77 20.31 5.13
N SER A 225 -15.84 20.83 5.93
CA SER A 225 -15.31 22.19 5.76
C SER A 225 -14.43 22.31 4.51
N LEU A 226 -13.65 21.26 4.20
CA LEU A 226 -12.74 21.24 3.05
C LEU A 226 -13.43 20.89 1.72
N CYS A 227 -14.69 20.44 1.72
CA CYS A 227 -15.39 20.02 0.50
C CYS A 227 -15.52 21.14 -0.55
N ARG A 228 -15.61 22.40 -0.12
CA ARG A 228 -15.67 23.57 -1.02
C ARG A 228 -14.36 23.77 -1.79
N ARG A 229 -13.24 23.35 -1.22
CA ARG A 229 -11.89 23.53 -1.78
C ARG A 229 -11.43 22.29 -2.55
N ASN A 230 -11.83 21.12 -2.07
CA ASN A 230 -11.58 19.85 -2.73
C ASN A 230 -12.91 19.19 -3.15
N PRO A 231 -13.37 19.41 -4.41
CA PRO A 231 -14.64 18.84 -4.87
C PRO A 231 -14.62 17.31 -4.92
N LEU A 232 -13.43 16.70 -4.93
CA LEU A 232 -13.28 15.24 -4.81
C LEU A 232 -13.83 14.71 -3.49
N LEU A 233 -13.70 15.47 -2.40
CA LEU A 233 -14.28 15.10 -1.10
C LEU A 233 -15.82 15.20 -1.13
N ALA A 234 -16.38 16.15 -1.89
CA ALA A 234 -17.83 16.26 -2.02
C ALA A 234 -18.44 15.05 -2.76
N ALA A 235 -17.72 14.48 -3.73
CA ALA A 235 -18.09 13.26 -4.43
C ALA A 235 -17.61 11.97 -3.74
N SER A 236 -16.98 12.08 -2.57
CA SER A 236 -16.41 10.94 -1.85
C SER A 236 -17.45 10.20 -1.00
N SER A 237 -17.12 8.96 -0.64
CA SER A 237 -17.86 8.17 0.33
C SER A 237 -17.01 8.02 1.59
N LEU A 238 -17.58 8.40 2.74
CA LEU A 238 -16.98 8.24 4.07
C LEU A 238 -17.60 7.00 4.74
N ASP A 239 -16.83 5.94 4.91
CA ASP A 239 -17.29 4.74 5.60
C ASP A 239 -16.84 4.74 7.07
N LEU A 240 -17.71 4.23 7.96
CA LEU A 240 -17.44 4.08 9.38
C LEU A 240 -17.18 2.60 9.71
N ASN A 241 -16.02 2.29 10.29
CA ASN A 241 -15.57 0.93 10.60
C ASN A 241 -15.72 -0.08 9.44
N PRO A 242 -15.27 0.23 8.20
CA PRO A 242 -15.36 -0.70 7.09
C PRO A 242 -14.39 -1.87 7.25
N GLU A 243 -14.70 -2.99 6.60
CA GLU A 243 -13.81 -4.13 6.48
C GLU A 243 -12.90 -3.94 5.26
N VAL A 244 -11.59 -4.13 5.42
CA VAL A 244 -10.61 -4.10 4.31
C VAL A 244 -9.81 -5.38 4.35
N ASN A 245 -9.82 -6.12 3.24
CA ASN A 245 -9.20 -7.44 3.18
C ASN A 245 -8.32 -7.59 1.95
N TYR A 246 -7.20 -8.30 2.10
CA TYR A 246 -6.35 -8.65 0.99
C TYR A 246 -5.67 -10.01 1.16
N TYR A 247 -5.63 -10.79 0.08
CA TYR A 247 -5.06 -12.13 0.00
C TYR A 247 -3.94 -12.19 -1.05
N TRP A 248 -2.75 -12.66 -0.67
CA TRP A 248 -1.63 -12.78 -1.61
C TRP A 248 -0.68 -13.92 -1.27
N HIS A 249 0.21 -14.21 -2.21
CA HIS A 249 1.29 -15.18 -2.04
C HIS A 249 2.62 -14.45 -2.02
N HIS A 250 3.51 -14.86 -1.12
CA HIS A 250 4.87 -14.35 -1.10
C HIS A 250 5.85 -15.40 -0.58
N GLY A 251 6.77 -15.85 -1.45
CA GLY A 251 7.71 -16.91 -1.12
C GLY A 251 7.14 -18.34 -1.16
N GLU A 252 8.00 -19.31 -0.93
CA GLU A 252 7.69 -20.75 -0.91
C GLU A 252 8.31 -21.41 0.31
N GLU A 253 7.65 -22.44 0.84
CA GLU A 253 8.20 -23.27 1.90
C GLU A 253 8.17 -24.75 1.52
N VAL A 254 9.17 -25.49 2.00
CA VAL A 254 9.15 -26.96 1.95
C VAL A 254 8.48 -27.48 3.20
N ILE A 255 7.43 -28.27 3.01
CA ILE A 255 6.67 -28.87 4.12
C ILE A 255 7.58 -29.83 4.89
N ALA A 256 7.80 -29.55 6.18
CA ALA A 256 8.72 -30.30 7.02
C ALA A 256 8.13 -31.63 7.56
N HIS A 257 6.83 -31.64 7.88
CA HIS A 257 6.17 -32.75 8.57
C HIS A 257 4.84 -33.14 7.91
N GLY A 258 4.33 -34.33 8.22
CA GLY A 258 3.06 -34.85 7.72
C GLY A 258 3.14 -35.50 6.33
N HIS A 259 1.98 -35.93 5.81
CA HIS A 259 1.90 -36.70 4.55
C HIS A 259 2.35 -35.94 3.29
N ARG A 260 2.46 -34.60 3.36
CA ARG A 260 2.95 -33.74 2.27
C ARG A 260 4.44 -33.38 2.41
N LYS A 261 5.18 -34.05 3.30
CA LYS A 261 6.61 -33.78 3.54
C LYS A 261 7.42 -33.73 2.26
N GLY A 262 8.33 -32.76 2.16
CA GLY A 262 9.23 -32.58 1.02
C GLY A 262 8.60 -31.93 -0.22
N ARG A 263 7.30 -31.60 -0.18
CA ARG A 263 6.64 -30.85 -1.25
C ARG A 263 6.82 -29.35 -1.04
N VAL A 264 7.06 -28.64 -2.14
CA VAL A 264 7.07 -27.16 -2.19
C VAL A 264 5.62 -26.67 -2.20
N ASP A 265 5.30 -25.78 -1.26
CA ASP A 265 4.00 -25.10 -1.13
C ASP A 265 4.22 -23.59 -1.06
N PRO A 266 3.43 -22.78 -1.78
CA PRO A 266 3.54 -21.33 -1.70
C PRO A 266 3.06 -20.84 -0.33
N VAL A 267 3.74 -19.82 0.19
CA VAL A 267 3.34 -19.18 1.44
C VAL A 267 2.26 -18.15 1.14
N ARG A 268 1.15 -18.25 1.87
CA ARG A 268 -0.06 -17.46 1.67
C ARG A 268 -0.27 -16.54 2.85
N PHE A 269 -0.71 -15.33 2.59
CA PHE A 269 -1.01 -14.33 3.60
C PHE A 269 -2.40 -13.75 3.40
N GLN A 270 -3.00 -13.33 4.50
CA GLN A 270 -4.26 -12.60 4.51
C GLN A 270 -4.14 -11.46 5.54
N ILE A 271 -4.53 -10.26 5.15
CA ILE A 271 -4.80 -9.16 6.05
C ILE A 271 -6.30 -8.99 6.12
N ASP A 272 -6.83 -8.96 7.35
CA ASP A 272 -8.21 -8.60 7.64
C ASP A 272 -8.16 -7.38 8.58
N ASP A 273 -8.40 -6.20 8.03
CA ASP A 273 -8.25 -4.92 8.69
C ASP A 273 -9.59 -4.20 8.84
N HIS A 274 -9.69 -3.37 9.87
CA HIS A 274 -10.88 -2.61 10.23
C HIS A 274 -10.48 -1.18 10.61
N PRO A 275 -10.15 -0.31 9.62
CA PRO A 275 -9.92 1.11 9.88
C PRO A 275 -11.13 1.72 10.57
N ARG A 276 -10.92 2.76 11.39
CA ARG A 276 -12.03 3.48 12.05
C ARG A 276 -12.85 4.24 11.02
N LEU A 277 -12.17 4.88 10.07
CA LEU A 277 -12.77 5.62 8.97
C LEU A 277 -11.97 5.36 7.70
N GLN A 278 -12.63 5.42 6.57
CA GLN A 278 -11.95 5.56 5.29
C GLN A 278 -12.72 6.47 4.37
N ILE A 279 -11.98 7.22 3.55
CA ILE A 279 -12.53 8.06 2.49
C ILE A 279 -12.24 7.36 1.17
N ARG A 280 -13.30 6.99 0.45
CA ARG A 280 -13.22 6.43 -0.90
C ARG A 280 -13.69 7.43 -1.93
N VAL A 281 -13.05 7.42 -3.09
CA VAL A 281 -13.18 8.45 -4.11
C VAL A 281 -13.34 7.81 -5.49
N PRO A 282 -14.02 8.49 -6.43
CA PRO A 282 -14.27 7.94 -7.76
C PRO A 282 -13.03 7.99 -8.68
N LYS A 283 -12.08 8.88 -8.38
CA LYS A 283 -10.86 9.08 -9.16
C LYS A 283 -9.62 8.76 -8.34
N GLN A 284 -8.62 8.18 -9.00
CA GLN A 284 -7.34 7.79 -8.39
C GLN A 284 -6.51 9.01 -7.99
N LEU A 285 -5.81 8.93 -6.86
CA LEU A 285 -4.83 9.93 -6.44
C LEU A 285 -3.60 9.94 -7.37
N PRO A 286 -2.92 11.10 -7.53
CA PRO A 286 -1.73 11.20 -8.37
C PRO A 286 -0.58 10.36 -7.78
N GLU A 287 0.31 9.90 -8.66
CA GLU A 287 1.53 9.25 -8.24
C GLU A 287 2.46 10.21 -7.50
N ILE A 288 3.24 9.70 -6.54
CA ILE A 288 4.18 10.50 -5.77
C ILE A 288 5.55 10.48 -6.44
N VAL A 289 6.00 9.28 -6.81
CA VAL A 289 7.23 9.05 -7.56
C VAL A 289 6.92 8.20 -8.79
N PRO A 290 7.74 8.27 -9.86
CA PRO A 290 7.58 7.42 -11.02
C PRO A 290 7.59 5.93 -10.65
N LEU A 291 6.87 5.11 -11.43
CA LEU A 291 6.69 3.67 -11.18
C LEU A 291 8.01 2.87 -11.03
N GLU A 292 9.06 3.29 -11.74
CA GLU A 292 10.38 2.62 -11.75
C GLU A 292 11.35 3.17 -10.70
N ALA A 293 10.92 4.08 -9.82
CA ALA A 293 11.79 4.65 -8.81
C ALA A 293 12.23 3.58 -7.79
N ASP A 294 13.54 3.45 -7.58
CA ASP A 294 14.12 2.63 -6.51
C ASP A 294 14.71 3.53 -5.42
N LEU A 295 14.06 3.53 -4.25
CA LEU A 295 14.44 4.36 -3.10
C LEU A 295 15.22 3.60 -2.02
N GLY A 296 15.49 2.30 -2.20
CA GLY A 296 16.26 1.54 -1.23
C GLY A 296 16.01 0.04 -1.22
N ASN A 297 16.54 -0.63 -0.20
CA ASN A 297 16.50 -2.08 -0.10
C ASN A 297 15.43 -2.55 0.90
N VAL A 298 14.72 -3.61 0.51
CA VAL A 298 13.74 -4.28 1.38
C VAL A 298 14.50 -5.17 2.38
N PRO A 299 14.14 -5.14 3.68
CA PRO A 299 14.69 -6.06 4.67
C PRO A 299 14.48 -7.53 4.28
N VAL A 300 15.57 -8.31 4.31
CA VAL A 300 15.51 -9.76 4.08
C VAL A 300 15.40 -10.47 5.42
N ILE A 301 14.42 -11.38 5.53
CA ILE A 301 14.19 -12.17 6.73
C ILE A 301 14.47 -13.65 6.43
N ASP A 302 15.52 -14.19 7.03
CA ASP A 302 15.95 -15.59 6.82
C ASP A 302 15.16 -16.60 7.67
N HIS A 303 14.13 -16.14 8.37
CA HIS A 303 13.35 -16.92 9.30
C HIS A 303 11.92 -17.15 8.78
N LYS A 304 11.33 -18.28 9.21
CA LYS A 304 9.93 -18.57 8.88
C LYS A 304 9.00 -17.52 9.51
N PRO A 305 7.92 -17.10 8.82
CA PRO A 305 6.95 -16.17 9.37
C PRO A 305 6.35 -16.61 10.72
N SER A 306 6.31 -17.92 10.97
CA SER A 306 5.89 -18.51 12.26
C SER A 306 6.78 -18.17 13.47
N LYS A 307 7.93 -17.50 13.27
CA LYS A 307 8.77 -17.02 14.39
C LYS A 307 8.29 -15.67 14.93
N LEU A 308 7.59 -14.88 14.12
CA LEU A 308 6.70 -13.84 14.60
C LEU A 308 5.46 -14.54 15.21
N PRO A 309 4.72 -13.94 16.16
CA PRO A 309 3.43 -14.47 16.64
C PRO A 309 2.32 -14.41 15.55
N LEU A 310 2.60 -14.97 14.37
CA LEU A 310 1.72 -15.14 13.23
C LEU A 310 1.34 -16.62 13.11
N PHE A 311 0.04 -16.85 12.98
CA PHE A 311 -0.53 -18.19 12.95
C PHE A 311 -1.20 -18.44 11.61
N LYS A 312 -1.14 -19.70 11.15
CA LYS A 312 -1.86 -20.14 9.95
C LYS A 312 -3.30 -20.45 10.33
N LYS A 313 -4.25 -19.92 9.57
CA LYS A 313 -5.66 -20.31 9.61
C LYS A 313 -6.14 -20.64 8.19
N GLN A 314 -7.26 -21.34 8.08
CA GLN A 314 -7.90 -21.64 6.80
C GLN A 314 -9.36 -21.19 6.86
N TYR A 315 -9.71 -20.26 5.99
CA TYR A 315 -11.05 -19.71 5.80
C TYR A 315 -11.11 -19.09 4.40
N GLU A 316 -12.25 -18.48 4.06
CA GLU A 316 -12.47 -17.81 2.80
C GLU A 316 -11.38 -16.75 2.50
N ASN A 317 -10.93 -16.72 1.24
CA ASN A 317 -10.00 -15.71 0.77
C ASN A 317 -10.79 -14.48 0.37
N LYS A 318 -10.57 -13.37 1.07
CA LYS A 318 -11.29 -12.12 0.86
C LYS A 318 -10.35 -11.09 0.26
N VAL A 319 -10.83 -10.43 -0.78
CA VAL A 319 -10.26 -9.20 -1.34
C VAL A 319 -11.39 -8.19 -1.35
N PHE A 320 -11.29 -7.17 -0.52
CA PHE A 320 -12.40 -6.24 -0.29
C PHE A 320 -11.86 -4.87 0.12
N ILE A 321 -12.34 -3.81 -0.51
CA ILE A 321 -11.88 -2.42 -0.27
C ILE A 321 -12.78 -1.63 0.70
N GLY A 322 -13.82 -2.27 1.25
CA GLY A 322 -14.90 -1.63 2.01
C GLY A 322 -16.20 -1.47 1.23
N SER A 323 -16.17 -1.65 -0.10
CA SER A 323 -17.35 -1.73 -0.95
C SER A 323 -17.21 -2.76 -2.07
N LYS A 324 -18.33 -3.11 -2.70
CA LYS A 324 -18.39 -4.07 -3.81
C LYS A 324 -17.85 -3.45 -5.10
N VAL A 325 -17.49 -4.30 -6.06
CA VAL A 325 -16.89 -3.92 -7.35
C VAL A 325 -17.78 -2.96 -8.16
N ALA A 326 -19.11 -3.04 -8.01
CA ALA A 326 -20.05 -2.19 -8.71
C ALA A 326 -20.09 -0.72 -8.23
N ASP A 327 -19.46 -0.41 -7.09
CA ASP A 327 -19.46 0.95 -6.54
C ASP A 327 -18.52 1.87 -7.34
N PRO A 328 -18.98 3.06 -7.78
CA PRO A 328 -18.11 4.03 -8.48
C PRO A 328 -16.92 4.49 -7.64
N CYS A 329 -17.04 4.55 -6.31
CA CYS A 329 -15.98 4.96 -5.39
C CYS A 329 -15.02 3.78 -5.11
N CYS A 330 -14.28 3.36 -6.13
CA CYS A 330 -13.39 2.21 -6.09
C CYS A 330 -11.93 2.53 -5.71
N TYR A 331 -11.57 3.81 -5.58
CA TYR A 331 -10.24 4.25 -5.17
C TYR A 331 -10.21 4.75 -3.72
N GLY A 332 -9.09 4.56 -3.05
CA GLY A 332 -8.87 5.01 -1.68
C GLY A 332 -8.18 6.38 -1.65
N HIS A 333 -8.65 7.26 -0.76
CA HIS A 333 -8.03 8.54 -0.49
C HIS A 333 -7.19 8.48 0.78
N THR A 334 -7.84 8.52 1.95
CA THR A 334 -7.21 8.49 3.27
C THR A 334 -7.94 7.51 4.19
N GLN A 335 -7.19 6.67 4.89
CA GLN A 335 -7.68 5.84 6.00
C GLN A 335 -7.31 6.44 7.36
N PHE A 336 -8.17 6.25 8.34
CA PHE A 336 -7.91 6.64 9.72
C PHE A 336 -7.97 5.41 10.62
N HIS A 337 -6.86 5.16 11.31
CA HIS A 337 -6.68 4.02 12.19
C HIS A 337 -6.57 4.48 13.63
N LEU A 338 -7.37 3.88 14.51
CA LEU A 338 -7.29 4.09 15.94
C LEU A 338 -6.73 2.84 16.60
N PHE A 339 -5.67 2.99 17.41
CA PHE A 339 -5.13 1.87 18.16
C PHE A 339 -6.05 1.47 19.32
N PRO A 340 -6.19 0.16 19.56
CA PRO A 340 -6.96 -0.34 20.68
C PRO A 340 -6.21 -0.12 21.99
N ASP A 341 -6.94 -0.19 23.10
CA ASP A 341 -6.39 -0.07 24.46
C ASP A 341 -5.17 -0.97 24.74
N LYS A 342 -5.09 -2.10 24.04
CA LYS A 342 -3.98 -3.06 24.15
C LYS A 342 -2.63 -2.50 23.69
N LEU A 343 -2.65 -1.59 22.73
CA LEU A 343 -1.47 -0.99 22.12
C LEU A 343 -1.28 0.48 22.57
N LYS A 344 -1.86 0.86 23.72
CA LYS A 344 -1.63 2.18 24.32
C LYS A 344 -0.16 2.39 24.64
N ARG A 345 0.37 3.58 24.30
CA ARG A 345 1.73 4.02 24.59
C ARG A 345 2.18 3.72 26.03
N GLN A 346 1.36 4.05 27.02
CA GLN A 346 1.66 3.83 28.45
C GLN A 346 2.03 2.37 28.80
N ARG A 347 1.48 1.39 28.07
CA ARG A 347 1.79 -0.03 28.32
C ARG A 347 3.17 -0.41 27.86
N PHE A 348 3.61 0.15 26.74
CA PHE A 348 4.97 -0.04 26.26
C PHE A 348 5.98 0.57 27.23
N LEU A 349 5.69 1.77 27.76
CA LEU A 349 6.51 2.40 28.80
C LEU A 349 6.61 1.51 30.06
N ASN A 350 5.47 1.00 30.54
CA ASN A 350 5.44 0.14 31.74
C ASN A 350 6.23 -1.18 31.59
N VAL A 351 6.42 -1.65 30.35
CA VAL A 351 7.14 -2.90 30.02
C VAL A 351 8.56 -2.60 29.50
N ASN A 352 8.99 -1.34 29.51
CA ASN A 352 10.29 -0.88 28.97
C ASN A 352 10.51 -1.23 27.49
N LEU A 353 9.47 -1.09 26.65
CA LEU A 353 9.49 -1.34 25.20
C LEU A 353 9.17 -0.06 24.41
N GLU A 354 9.81 1.05 24.78
CA GLU A 354 9.54 2.37 24.19
C GLU A 354 9.92 2.44 22.70
N ASP A 355 10.98 1.72 22.33
CA ASP A 355 11.47 1.55 20.96
C ASP A 355 10.42 0.92 20.02
N GLN A 356 9.49 0.13 20.59
CA GLN A 356 8.44 -0.56 19.84
C GLN A 356 7.21 0.29 19.57
N ILE A 357 7.12 1.50 20.15
CA ILE A 357 5.97 2.40 19.94
C ILE A 357 5.89 2.75 18.45
N GLU A 358 6.92 3.39 17.90
CA GLU A 358 6.95 3.81 16.48
C GLU A 358 6.97 2.63 15.51
N VAL A 359 7.53 1.48 15.92
CA VAL A 359 7.46 0.22 15.14
C VAL A 359 6.00 -0.18 14.91
N THR A 360 5.16 -0.08 15.94
CA THR A 360 3.74 -0.46 15.86
C THR A 360 2.97 0.46 14.91
N TYR A 361 3.23 1.78 14.96
CA TYR A 361 2.68 2.75 14.01
C TYR A 361 3.07 2.41 12.56
N ARG A 362 4.37 2.18 12.31
CA ARG A 362 4.89 1.85 10.98
C ARG A 362 4.36 0.53 10.44
N ALA A 363 4.32 -0.51 11.27
CA ALA A 363 3.79 -1.82 10.89
C ALA A 363 2.30 -1.72 10.49
N ASN A 364 1.49 -0.98 11.26
CA ASN A 364 0.09 -0.74 10.93
C ASN A 364 -0.05 0.00 9.59
N GLY A 365 0.67 1.13 9.43
CA GLY A 365 0.66 1.92 8.20
C GLY A 365 1.01 1.09 6.96
N ILE A 366 2.07 0.27 7.02
CA ILE A 366 2.50 -0.58 5.91
C ILE A 366 1.44 -1.65 5.59
N ALA A 367 0.96 -2.39 6.59
CA ALA A 367 0.02 -3.49 6.35
C ALA A 367 -1.33 -3.01 5.83
N SER A 368 -1.92 -2.00 6.48
CA SER A 368 -3.23 -1.45 6.11
C SER A 368 -3.20 -0.84 4.71
N LEU A 369 -2.18 -0.02 4.41
CA LEU A 369 -2.08 0.64 3.10
C LEU A 369 -1.73 -0.32 1.98
N PHE A 370 -0.88 -1.32 2.23
CA PHE A 370 -0.63 -2.39 1.27
C PHE A 370 -1.92 -3.15 0.95
N ALA A 371 -2.66 -3.60 1.98
CA ALA A 371 -3.90 -4.33 1.78
C ALA A 371 -4.92 -3.50 0.98
N TRP A 372 -5.05 -2.22 1.29
CA TRP A 372 -6.01 -1.34 0.63
C TRP A 372 -5.64 -1.06 -0.83
N THR A 373 -4.40 -0.64 -1.09
CA THR A 373 -3.93 -0.33 -2.46
C THR A 373 -3.93 -1.58 -3.34
N ALA A 374 -3.52 -2.73 -2.80
CA ALA A 374 -3.49 -3.98 -3.54
C ALA A 374 -4.89 -4.51 -3.85
N ALA A 375 -5.85 -4.35 -2.93
CA ALA A 375 -7.24 -4.67 -3.19
C ALA A 375 -7.86 -3.74 -4.26
N GLN A 376 -7.55 -2.43 -4.24
CA GLN A 376 -7.95 -1.49 -5.29
C GLN A 376 -7.39 -1.89 -6.66
N ALA A 377 -6.12 -2.27 -6.73
CA ALA A 377 -5.50 -2.73 -7.97
C ALA A 377 -6.15 -4.04 -8.48
N MET A 378 -6.51 -4.97 -7.60
CA MET A 378 -7.27 -6.17 -7.96
C MET A 378 -8.68 -5.86 -8.49
N TYR A 379 -9.33 -4.83 -7.98
CA TYR A 379 -10.61 -4.36 -8.51
C TYR A 379 -10.48 -3.78 -9.93
N GLN A 380 -9.28 -3.37 -10.34
CA GLN A 380 -8.98 -2.96 -11.72
C GLN A 380 -8.50 -4.13 -12.61
N GLY A 381 -8.46 -5.35 -12.07
CA GLY A 381 -8.07 -6.56 -12.79
C GLY A 381 -6.57 -6.89 -12.75
N PHE A 382 -5.75 -6.10 -12.05
CA PHE A 382 -4.34 -6.41 -11.81
C PHE A 382 -4.19 -7.52 -10.77
N TRP A 383 -3.17 -8.36 -10.90
CA TRP A 383 -2.89 -9.45 -9.96
C TRP A 383 -1.44 -9.91 -10.13
N SER A 384 -1.04 -11.00 -9.46
CA SER A 384 0.38 -11.41 -9.39
C SER A 384 1.08 -11.61 -10.74
N GLU A 385 0.36 -12.06 -11.77
CA GLU A 385 0.90 -12.25 -13.13
C GLU A 385 0.65 -11.05 -14.06
N ALA A 386 -0.45 -10.30 -13.85
CA ALA A 386 -0.72 -9.06 -14.56
C ALA A 386 -0.42 -7.87 -13.63
N ASP A 387 0.87 -7.52 -13.55
CA ASP A 387 1.34 -6.46 -12.65
C ASP A 387 0.77 -5.08 -13.04
N VAL A 388 0.83 -4.15 -12.10
CA VAL A 388 0.28 -2.81 -12.27
C VAL A 388 1.02 -2.02 -13.35
N THR A 389 0.27 -1.35 -14.21
CA THR A 389 0.81 -0.46 -15.26
C THR A 389 0.97 0.98 -14.78
N ARG A 390 0.28 1.34 -13.69
CA ARG A 390 0.33 2.65 -13.02
C ARG A 390 0.34 2.43 -11.51
N PRO A 391 1.01 3.27 -10.72
CA PRO A 391 1.08 3.07 -9.29
C PRO A 391 -0.24 3.44 -8.60
N PHE A 392 -0.57 2.74 -7.52
CA PHE A 392 -1.73 3.07 -6.69
C PHE A 392 -1.27 3.74 -5.39
N VAL A 393 -1.72 4.98 -5.17
CA VAL A 393 -1.37 5.77 -3.99
C VAL A 393 -2.53 5.78 -3.02
N SER A 394 -2.24 5.60 -1.74
CA SER A 394 -3.20 5.82 -0.66
C SER A 394 -2.50 6.39 0.57
N GLN A 395 -3.26 7.13 1.37
CA GLN A 395 -2.77 7.77 2.58
C GLN A 395 -3.40 7.12 3.82
N ALA A 396 -2.68 7.11 4.94
CA ALA A 396 -3.26 6.75 6.23
C ALA A 396 -2.77 7.66 7.34
N VAL A 397 -3.65 7.91 8.29
CA VAL A 397 -3.35 8.56 9.56
C VAL A 397 -3.60 7.54 10.66
N VAL A 398 -2.56 7.26 11.45
CA VAL A 398 -2.63 6.32 12.57
C VAL A 398 -2.52 7.12 13.86
N THR A 399 -3.44 6.87 14.80
CA THR A 399 -3.49 7.59 16.07
C THR A 399 -3.83 6.67 17.25
N ASP A 400 -3.36 7.05 18.44
CA ASP A 400 -3.82 6.50 19.73
C ASP A 400 -4.80 7.43 20.45
N GLY A 401 -5.35 8.43 19.76
CA GLY A 401 -6.26 9.44 20.29
C GLY A 401 -5.59 10.74 20.75
N LYS A 402 -4.26 10.73 20.95
CA LYS A 402 -3.48 11.93 21.29
C LYS A 402 -2.32 12.14 20.32
N TYR A 403 -1.58 11.08 20.01
CA TYR A 403 -0.46 11.10 19.08
C TYR A 403 -0.94 10.72 17.68
N PHE A 404 -0.42 11.40 16.67
CA PHE A 404 -0.75 11.20 15.27
C PHE A 404 0.54 10.94 14.48
N ALA A 405 0.49 9.91 13.63
CA ALA A 405 1.52 9.61 12.65
C ALA A 405 0.89 9.52 11.26
N PHE A 406 1.62 10.03 10.26
CA PHE A 406 1.13 10.17 8.90
C PHE A 406 1.91 9.26 7.97
N PHE A 407 1.18 8.53 7.13
CA PHE A 407 1.74 7.57 6.20
C PHE A 407 1.22 7.80 4.79
N CYS A 408 2.11 7.71 3.81
CA CYS A 408 1.76 7.66 2.39
C CYS A 408 2.31 6.35 1.84
N TYR A 409 1.53 5.66 1.02
CA TYR A 409 1.94 4.41 0.42
C TYR A 409 1.72 4.46 -1.09
N GLN A 410 2.71 3.98 -1.83
CA GLN A 410 2.64 3.82 -3.26
C GLN A 410 2.91 2.36 -3.62
N LEU A 411 1.90 1.72 -4.21
CA LEU A 411 1.96 0.37 -4.74
C LEU A 411 2.50 0.41 -6.16
N ASN A 412 3.72 -0.09 -6.34
CA ASN A 412 4.40 -0.19 -7.63
C ASN A 412 4.39 -1.61 -8.21
N THR A 413 4.14 -2.62 -7.37
CA THR A 413 4.08 -4.01 -7.81
C THR A 413 3.19 -4.90 -6.94
N LEU A 414 2.48 -5.82 -7.61
CA LEU A 414 1.74 -6.94 -7.04
C LEU A 414 2.42 -8.30 -7.29
N ALA A 415 3.46 -8.32 -8.12
CA ALA A 415 4.21 -9.50 -8.51
C ALA A 415 5.12 -9.98 -7.38
N LEU A 416 4.50 -10.66 -6.39
CA LEU A 416 5.14 -11.12 -5.16
C LEU A 416 5.42 -12.64 -5.13
N THR A 417 5.09 -13.38 -6.18
CA THR A 417 5.35 -14.82 -6.25
C THR A 417 6.82 -15.09 -6.56
N VAL A 418 7.31 -16.30 -6.26
CA VAL A 418 8.71 -16.68 -6.52
C VAL A 418 9.05 -16.65 -8.02
N GLU A 419 8.06 -16.83 -8.89
CA GLU A 419 8.23 -16.82 -10.34
C GLU A 419 8.31 -15.37 -10.85
N THR A 420 7.42 -14.49 -10.38
CA THR A 420 7.32 -13.11 -10.89
C THR A 420 8.32 -12.14 -10.25
N ILE A 421 8.73 -12.38 -9.00
CA ILE A 421 9.75 -11.55 -8.31
C ILE A 421 11.10 -11.56 -9.03
N ARG A 422 11.50 -12.70 -9.63
CA ARG A 422 12.84 -12.88 -10.21
C ARG A 422 13.18 -11.85 -11.29
N ASN A 423 12.19 -11.47 -12.07
CA ASN A 423 12.35 -10.56 -13.21
C ASN A 423 11.82 -9.15 -12.91
N ASN A 424 11.38 -8.89 -11.66
CA ASN A 424 10.75 -7.64 -11.29
C ASN A 424 11.63 -6.84 -10.31
N PRO A 425 12.32 -5.78 -10.79
CA PRO A 425 13.13 -4.93 -9.93
C PRO A 425 12.30 -3.99 -9.04
N ARG A 426 11.02 -3.75 -9.39
CA ARG A 426 10.17 -2.77 -8.70
C ARG A 426 9.89 -3.19 -7.27
N LYS A 427 9.77 -2.19 -6.40
CA LYS A 427 9.47 -2.32 -4.97
C LYS A 427 8.39 -1.32 -4.60
N ASN A 428 7.55 -1.69 -3.63
CA ASN A 428 6.56 -0.79 -3.07
C ASN A 428 7.23 0.21 -2.13
N ILE A 429 6.62 1.37 -1.93
CA ILE A 429 7.20 2.45 -1.14
C ILE A 429 6.20 2.92 -0.09
N CYS A 430 6.66 3.07 1.14
CA CYS A 430 5.88 3.64 2.23
C CYS A 430 6.67 4.77 2.89
N TRP A 431 6.13 5.98 2.86
CA TRP A 431 6.61 7.13 3.61
C TRP A 431 5.89 7.19 4.95
N GLY A 432 6.60 7.59 6.01
CA GLY A 432 6.00 7.72 7.33
C GLY A 432 6.72 8.72 8.22
N THR A 433 5.94 9.50 8.97
CA THR A 433 6.47 10.38 10.03
C THR A 433 6.48 9.69 11.38
N GLU A 434 7.29 10.21 12.30
CA GLU A 434 7.21 9.84 13.71
C GLU A 434 5.94 10.40 14.35
N SER A 435 5.43 9.72 15.37
CA SER A 435 4.20 10.13 16.03
C SER A 435 4.40 11.38 16.90
N LYS A 436 3.56 12.40 16.68
CA LYS A 436 3.57 13.69 17.40
C LYS A 436 2.23 13.93 18.10
N PRO A 437 2.21 14.54 19.30
CA PRO A 437 0.96 14.84 20.01
C PRO A 437 0.20 16.00 19.32
N LEU A 438 -1.13 15.88 19.26
CA LEU A 438 -2.04 16.93 18.80
C LEU A 438 -2.31 17.99 19.86
N TYR A 439 -2.34 17.60 21.14
CA TYR A 439 -2.56 18.47 22.28
C TYR A 439 -1.77 17.93 23.48
N ASP A 440 -1.54 18.76 24.50
CA ASP A 440 -0.86 18.33 25.73
C ASP A 440 -1.85 17.79 26.76
N VAL A 441 -2.80 18.63 27.19
CA VAL A 441 -3.78 18.29 28.22
C VAL A 441 -5.08 19.02 27.96
N VAL A 442 -6.21 18.36 28.27
CA VAL A 442 -7.54 18.98 28.31
C VAL A 442 -7.93 19.15 29.77
N GLU A 443 -8.06 20.41 30.22
CA GLU A 443 -8.34 20.79 31.61
C GLU A 443 -9.28 21.99 31.62
N ASP A 444 -10.22 22.02 32.59
CA ASP A 444 -11.10 23.16 32.85
C ASP A 444 -11.89 23.68 31.63
N GLY A 445 -12.19 22.81 30.68
CA GLY A 445 -12.91 23.18 29.45
C GLY A 445 -12.05 23.86 28.39
N ASP A 446 -10.73 23.78 28.51
CA ASP A 446 -9.77 24.33 27.54
C ASP A 446 -8.73 23.27 27.10
N VAL A 447 -8.20 23.43 25.88
CA VAL A 447 -7.21 22.54 25.27
C VAL A 447 -5.84 23.22 25.32
N LYS A 448 -4.99 22.75 26.23
CA LYS A 448 -3.63 23.29 26.39
C LYS A 448 -2.67 22.62 25.41
N GLY A 449 -1.78 23.41 24.81
CA GLY A 449 -0.69 22.92 23.96
C GLY A 449 -1.15 22.31 22.63
N PHE A 450 -2.19 22.87 22.00
CA PHE A 450 -2.64 22.41 20.70
C PHE A 450 -1.55 22.62 19.62
N ASN A 451 -1.29 21.57 18.84
CA ASN A 451 -0.23 21.55 17.84
C ASN A 451 -0.80 21.77 16.43
N ASP A 452 -0.63 23.00 15.93
CA ASP A 452 -1.12 23.42 14.61
C ASP A 452 -0.43 22.68 13.45
N GLU A 453 0.80 22.15 13.65
CA GLU A 453 1.50 21.38 12.60
C GLU A 453 0.74 20.11 12.22
N ILE A 454 0.12 19.44 13.20
CA ILE A 454 -0.61 18.19 12.99
C ILE A 454 -1.93 18.46 12.28
N LEU A 455 -2.62 19.53 12.67
CA LEU A 455 -3.83 19.97 11.98
C LEU A 455 -3.53 20.34 10.53
N LEU A 456 -2.44 21.08 10.29
CA LEU A 456 -2.00 21.45 8.95
C LEU A 456 -1.65 20.22 8.10
N GLN A 457 -1.00 19.20 8.66
CA GLN A 457 -0.74 17.94 7.96
C GLN A 457 -2.02 17.16 7.63
N LEU A 458 -2.99 17.11 8.56
CA LEU A 458 -4.31 16.51 8.32
C LEU A 458 -5.02 17.20 7.14
N VAL A 459 -5.03 18.53 7.15
CA VAL A 459 -5.65 19.34 6.09
C VAL A 459 -4.93 19.11 4.75
N GLN A 460 -3.61 19.09 4.73
CA GLN A 460 -2.84 18.81 3.51
C GLN A 460 -3.14 17.44 2.92
N PHE A 461 -3.32 16.41 3.76
CA PHE A 461 -3.69 15.08 3.31
C PHE A 461 -5.07 15.11 2.66
N LEU A 462 -6.06 15.72 3.31
CA LEU A 462 -7.44 15.83 2.81
C LEU A 462 -7.59 16.71 1.57
N LEU A 463 -6.69 17.68 1.36
CA LEU A 463 -6.66 18.54 0.17
C LEU A 463 -5.99 17.89 -1.05
N ASN A 464 -5.38 16.71 -0.88
CA ASN A 464 -4.78 16.01 -2.00
C ASN A 464 -5.83 15.69 -3.07
N ARG A 465 -5.50 15.93 -4.34
CA ARG A 465 -6.44 15.75 -5.45
C ARG A 465 -5.68 15.44 -6.75
N PRO A 466 -6.28 14.67 -7.67
CA PRO A 466 -5.72 14.49 -9.01
C PRO A 466 -5.69 15.83 -9.75
N LYS A 467 -4.74 15.97 -10.68
CA LYS A 467 -4.60 17.18 -11.51
C LYS A 467 -5.85 17.44 -12.37
N GLU A 468 -6.57 16.38 -12.76
CA GLU A 468 -7.79 16.45 -13.58
C GLU A 468 -9.02 15.99 -12.78
N LEU A 469 -9.89 16.94 -12.43
CA LEU A 469 -11.15 16.70 -11.69
C LEU A 469 -12.37 16.71 -12.59
#